data_AF-A0A0Q5LFZ0-F1
#
_entry.id   AF-A0A0Q5LFZ0-F1
#
_cell.length_a   1.000
_cell.length_b   1.000
_cell.length_c   1.000
_cell.angle_alpha   90.00
_cell.angle_beta   90.00
_cell.angle_gamma   90.00
#
_symmetry.space_group_name_H-M   'P 1'
#
loop_
_entity.id
_entity.type
_entity.pdbx_description
1 polymer ?
#
loop_
_entity_poly.entity_id
_entity_poly.type
_entity_poly.pdbx_seq_one_letter_code
_entity_poly.pdbx_strand_id
1 'polypeptide(L)'
;MTEPRRPVPGPFSGPLAALCLAAALGALAGCATKPPDIEVTGSVLSRERLYVPPEAVFDAALVDVSRPEDPPVVLARQRIDPAGLLPYPLRLSFYQSQLHPQGRYEVRAAVRRNGAILLDTPGVHPVLFDPAFRHVDVVLAPVRLHRANVAASVPLRQSYWKLVSIEGEPPLAAPAEGQPAPHLVLQRDGDRAIGGDGCNRFVARFAEEGGQLRFQVLDASVRLCLQGAGAGQAFLRALGRVTSYMQEGRDLMLRDIELEPLLRFRAQEWGERRIDEDEPPMLPQ
;
A
#
# COMPACT_ATOMS: atom_id res chain seq x y z
N MET A 1 66.27 65.17 13.76
CA MET A 1 65.80 64.86 15.12
C MET A 1 65.67 63.35 15.25
N THR A 2 66.53 62.77 16.09
CA THR A 2 66.45 61.44 16.75
C THR A 2 66.28 60.16 15.91
N GLU A 3 67.41 59.47 15.69
CA GLU A 3 67.55 57.99 15.66
C GLU A 3 67.12 57.37 17.03
N PRO A 4 66.98 56.03 17.24
CA PRO A 4 67.76 54.96 16.62
C PRO A 4 67.06 53.62 16.26
N ARG A 5 67.85 52.85 15.53
CA ARG A 5 67.74 51.45 15.08
C ARG A 5 67.29 50.45 16.16
N ARG A 6 66.55 49.42 15.74
CA ARG A 6 66.40 48.14 16.45
C ARG A 6 67.14 47.01 15.70
N PRO A 7 67.62 45.97 16.42
CA PRO A 7 68.61 45.02 15.91
C PRO A 7 68.01 43.77 15.22
N VAL A 8 68.85 43.13 14.38
CA VAL A 8 68.64 41.82 13.71
C VAL A 8 69.25 40.68 14.59
N PRO A 9 69.11 39.37 14.27
CA PRO A 9 68.60 38.35 15.19
C PRO A 9 69.69 37.38 15.69
N GLY A 10 69.34 36.54 16.67
CA GLY A 10 70.14 35.40 17.10
C GLY A 10 69.27 34.13 17.15
N PRO A 11 69.72 32.99 16.60
CA PRO A 11 68.97 31.75 16.57
C PRO A 11 69.29 30.88 17.79
N PHE A 12 68.29 30.21 18.36
CA PHE A 12 68.51 29.04 19.21
C PHE A 12 67.57 27.93 18.77
N SER A 13 68.19 26.89 18.22
CA SER A 13 67.63 25.60 17.85
C SER A 13 67.39 24.75 19.11
N GLY A 14 66.30 23.97 19.11
CA GLY A 14 66.08 22.91 20.11
C GLY A 14 64.66 22.33 20.07
N PRO A 15 64.46 21.07 19.64
CA PRO A 15 63.15 20.50 19.29
C PRO A 15 62.49 19.75 20.45
N LEU A 16 61.16 19.58 20.41
CA LEU A 16 60.34 18.51 21.03
C LEU A 16 58.87 18.93 20.82
N ALA A 17 58.21 18.42 19.78
CA ALA A 17 57.32 17.27 19.84
C ALA A 17 56.00 17.52 20.61
N ALA A 18 54.89 17.23 19.92
CA ALA A 18 53.52 17.06 20.42
C ALA A 18 52.66 18.33 20.64
N LEU A 19 51.79 18.64 19.66
CA LEU A 19 50.33 18.45 19.79
C LEU A 19 49.61 18.85 18.48
N CYS A 20 49.51 17.93 17.52
CA CYS A 20 48.43 17.94 16.54
C CYS A 20 47.35 16.98 17.07
N LEU A 21 46.27 17.51 17.65
CA LEU A 21 44.89 16.97 17.60
C LEU A 21 43.99 17.78 18.55
N ALA A 22 43.52 18.95 18.10
CA ALA A 22 42.26 19.47 18.62
C ALA A 22 41.17 18.83 17.76
N ALA A 23 40.67 17.69 18.24
CA ALA A 23 39.64 16.90 17.61
C ALA A 23 38.40 17.76 17.37
N ALA A 24 38.05 17.93 16.10
CA ALA A 24 36.69 18.21 15.67
C ALA A 24 35.81 17.03 16.13
N LEU A 25 35.27 17.10 17.35
CA LEU A 25 34.12 16.28 17.74
C LEU A 25 32.91 16.84 17.00
N GLY A 26 32.82 16.44 15.73
CA GLY A 26 31.64 16.61 14.91
C GLY A 26 30.45 15.95 15.59
N ALA A 27 29.36 16.70 15.64
CA ALA A 27 28.05 16.23 16.02
C ALA A 27 27.62 15.06 15.13
N LEU A 28 27.96 13.84 15.52
CA LEU A 28 27.25 12.63 15.10
C LEU A 28 26.02 12.49 16.01
N ALA A 29 25.10 13.45 15.92
CA ALA A 29 23.71 13.19 16.30
C ALA A 29 23.14 12.28 15.21
N GLY A 30 23.47 10.99 15.28
CA GLY A 30 22.79 9.99 14.48
C GLY A 30 21.30 10.10 14.78
N CYS A 31 20.48 10.16 13.73
CA CYS A 31 19.04 10.03 13.88
C CYS A 31 18.76 8.69 14.55
N ALA A 32 18.61 8.68 15.87
CA ALA A 32 18.16 7.53 16.61
C ALA A 32 16.67 7.36 16.32
N THR A 33 16.35 6.67 15.23
CA THR A 33 14.99 6.18 15.00
C THR A 33 14.68 5.24 16.15
N LYS A 34 13.73 5.63 17.01
CA LYS A 34 13.24 4.79 18.11
C LYS A 34 12.91 3.41 17.53
N PRO A 35 13.35 2.28 18.11
CA PRO A 35 12.94 0.97 17.60
C PRO A 35 11.42 0.77 17.79
N PRO A 36 10.76 -0.04 16.95
CA PRO A 36 9.38 -0.46 17.18
C PRO A 36 9.19 -0.97 18.62
N ASP A 37 8.08 -0.59 19.26
CA ASP A 37 7.80 -0.93 20.66
C ASP A 37 6.67 -1.94 20.83
N ILE A 38 6.03 -2.36 19.73
CA ILE A 38 5.01 -3.42 19.70
C ILE A 38 5.31 -4.40 18.57
N GLU A 39 4.98 -5.67 18.82
CA GLU A 39 4.92 -6.71 17.79
C GLU A 39 3.54 -7.39 17.81
N VAL A 40 2.96 -7.62 16.63
CA VAL A 40 1.87 -8.58 16.43
C VAL A 40 2.50 -9.89 15.99
N THR A 41 2.18 -10.97 16.71
CA THR A 41 2.72 -12.31 16.46
C THR A 41 1.63 -13.28 16.00
N GLY A 42 2.00 -14.42 15.44
CA GLY A 42 1.04 -15.43 15.02
C GLY A 42 1.63 -16.48 14.09
N SER A 43 0.73 -17.26 13.50
CA SER A 43 1.08 -18.24 12.48
C SER A 43 0.23 -18.02 11.22
N VAL A 44 0.87 -18.05 10.05
CA VAL A 44 0.16 -18.07 8.77
C VAL A 44 0.08 -19.50 8.27
N LEU A 45 -1.13 -20.00 8.09
CA LEU A 45 -1.44 -21.38 7.77
C LEU A 45 -2.42 -21.48 6.61
N SER A 46 -2.61 -22.68 6.08
CA SER A 46 -3.70 -22.97 5.15
C SER A 46 -4.54 -24.14 5.68
N ARG A 47 -5.83 -24.12 5.34
CA ARG A 47 -6.76 -25.21 5.68
C ARG A 47 -6.58 -26.43 4.79
N GLU A 48 -6.03 -26.23 3.61
CA GLU A 48 -5.81 -27.26 2.61
C GLU A 48 -4.30 -27.47 2.42
N ARG A 49 -3.90 -28.62 1.88
CA ARG A 49 -2.50 -28.83 1.49
C ARG A 49 -2.26 -28.09 0.18
N LEU A 50 -1.48 -27.01 0.25
CA LEU A 50 -1.14 -26.19 -0.89
C LEU A 50 0.30 -26.45 -1.31
N TYR A 51 0.52 -26.52 -2.63
CA TYR A 51 1.87 -26.42 -3.19
C TYR A 51 2.25 -24.94 -3.28
N VAL A 52 3.30 -24.56 -2.56
CA VAL A 52 3.92 -23.23 -2.68
C VAL A 52 5.17 -23.40 -3.54
N PRO A 53 5.25 -22.75 -4.72
CA PRO A 53 6.45 -22.81 -5.55
C PRO A 53 7.69 -22.31 -4.78
N PRO A 54 8.87 -22.91 -4.99
CA PRO A 54 10.09 -22.52 -4.28
C PRO A 54 10.54 -21.08 -4.54
N GLU A 55 10.16 -20.50 -5.68
CA GLU A 55 10.39 -19.10 -6.07
C GLU A 55 9.33 -18.13 -5.54
N ALA A 56 8.32 -18.61 -4.81
CA ALA A 56 7.25 -17.76 -4.32
C ALA A 56 7.72 -16.89 -3.16
N VAL A 57 7.18 -15.68 -3.06
CA VAL A 57 7.45 -14.70 -2.01
C VAL A 57 6.21 -14.57 -1.14
N PHE A 58 6.41 -14.59 0.18
CA PHE A 58 5.35 -14.33 1.15
C PHE A 58 5.44 -12.88 1.64
N ASP A 59 4.30 -12.21 1.70
CA ASP A 59 4.13 -10.90 2.31
C ASP A 59 2.98 -10.93 3.32
N ALA A 60 3.19 -10.33 4.48
CA ALA A 60 2.14 -9.96 5.41
C ALA A 60 2.24 -8.48 5.78
N ALA A 61 1.10 -7.86 6.06
CA ALA A 61 1.02 -6.47 6.44
C ALA A 61 -0.04 -6.27 7.52
N LEU A 62 0.30 -5.46 8.53
CA LEU A 62 -0.68 -4.88 9.45
C LEU A 62 -1.22 -3.60 8.83
N VAL A 63 -2.53 -3.53 8.64
CA VAL A 63 -3.17 -2.47 7.87
C VAL A 63 -4.25 -1.79 8.70
N ASP A 64 -4.19 -0.46 8.77
CA ASP A 64 -5.27 0.39 9.29
C ASP A 64 -6.35 0.57 8.20
N VAL A 65 -7.56 0.11 8.50
CA VAL A 65 -8.76 0.17 7.66
C VAL A 65 -9.87 0.98 8.33
N SER A 66 -9.51 1.86 9.27
CA SER A 66 -10.44 2.69 10.02
C SER A 66 -11.21 3.66 9.12
N ARG A 67 -10.60 4.08 8.00
CA ARG A 67 -11.18 5.01 7.03
C ARG A 67 -11.43 4.30 5.69
N PRO A 68 -12.67 3.86 5.42
CA PRO A 68 -12.96 3.08 4.20
C PRO A 68 -12.90 3.91 2.91
N GLU A 69 -12.91 5.24 3.01
CA GLU A 69 -12.88 6.18 1.89
C GLU A 69 -11.45 6.61 1.49
N ASP A 70 -10.48 6.29 2.33
CA ASP A 70 -9.07 6.58 2.11
C ASP A 70 -8.32 5.30 1.73
N PRO A 71 -7.20 5.40 0.99
CA PRO A 71 -6.27 4.29 0.85
C PRO A 71 -5.87 3.76 2.24
N PRO A 72 -5.88 2.44 2.43
CA PRO A 72 -5.52 1.85 3.72
C PRO A 72 -4.05 2.15 4.06
N VAL A 73 -3.76 2.32 5.35
CA VAL A 73 -2.41 2.66 5.83
C VAL A 73 -1.72 1.40 6.34
N VAL A 74 -0.60 1.04 5.73
CA VAL A 74 0.26 -0.07 6.16
C VAL A 74 1.13 0.41 7.32
N LEU A 75 0.96 -0.22 8.48
CA LEU A 75 1.67 0.10 9.71
C LEU A 75 2.96 -0.69 9.89
N ALA A 76 2.95 -1.95 9.43
CA ALA A 76 4.08 -2.86 9.45
C ALA A 76 3.98 -3.83 8.27
N ARG A 77 5.13 -4.26 7.75
CA ARG A 77 5.23 -5.31 6.74
C ARG A 77 6.25 -6.37 7.14
N GLN A 78 5.95 -7.62 6.80
CA GLN A 78 6.87 -8.75 6.86
C GLN A 78 6.96 -9.37 5.47
N ARG A 79 8.18 -9.62 5.00
CA ARG A 79 8.45 -10.35 3.77
C ARG A 79 9.33 -11.57 4.05
N ILE A 80 9.02 -12.70 3.42
CA ILE A 80 9.84 -13.91 3.45
C ILE A 80 10.08 -14.34 2.00
N ASP A 81 11.35 -14.38 1.60
CA ASP A 81 11.80 -14.65 0.24
C ASP A 81 13.06 -15.55 0.27
N PRO A 82 12.98 -16.81 -0.20
CA PRO A 82 11.77 -17.50 -0.67
C PRO A 82 10.81 -17.84 0.48
N ALA A 83 9.51 -17.92 0.21
CA ALA A 83 8.46 -18.17 1.20
C ALA A 83 8.65 -19.48 1.97
N GLY A 84 9.09 -20.54 1.28
CA GLY A 84 9.31 -21.86 1.88
C GLY A 84 8.03 -22.63 2.15
N LEU A 85 8.02 -23.43 3.23
CA LEU A 85 6.90 -24.30 3.60
C LEU A 85 6.01 -23.66 4.66
N LEU A 86 4.70 -23.88 4.57
CA LEU A 86 3.75 -23.53 5.63
C LEU A 86 3.97 -24.40 6.89
N PRO A 87 3.66 -23.88 8.10
CA PRO A 87 3.18 -22.53 8.37
C PRO A 87 4.30 -21.48 8.43
N TYR A 88 3.98 -20.23 8.07
CA TYR A 88 4.93 -19.12 8.19
C TYR A 88 4.80 -18.41 9.55
N PRO A 89 5.89 -18.10 10.25
CA PRO A 89 5.82 -17.31 11.48
C PRO A 89 5.43 -15.86 11.15
N LEU A 90 4.38 -15.34 11.78
CA LEU A 90 3.94 -13.96 11.62
C LEU A 90 4.62 -13.08 12.68
N ARG A 91 5.29 -12.02 12.23
CA ARG A 91 5.96 -11.01 13.06
C ARG A 91 5.86 -9.64 12.42
N LEU A 92 5.03 -8.78 12.98
CA LEU A 92 4.76 -7.43 12.47
C LEU A 92 5.08 -6.40 13.56
N SER A 93 6.22 -5.74 13.44
CA SER A 93 6.69 -4.75 14.42
C SER A 93 6.31 -3.32 14.01
N PHE A 94 5.71 -2.55 14.93
CA PHE A 94 5.25 -1.18 14.68
C PHE A 94 5.27 -0.34 15.98
N TYR A 95 4.86 0.93 15.90
CA TYR A 95 4.80 1.83 17.05
C TYR A 95 3.40 1.95 17.64
N GLN A 96 3.30 1.91 18.97
CA GLN A 96 2.02 2.13 19.67
C GLN A 96 1.36 3.46 19.33
N SER A 97 2.14 4.50 19.05
CA SER A 97 1.63 5.82 18.68
C SER A 97 0.85 5.84 17.36
N GLN A 98 0.99 4.81 16.53
CA GLN A 98 0.21 4.65 15.29
C GLN A 98 -1.19 4.06 15.54
N LEU A 99 -1.46 3.53 16.75
CA LEU A 99 -2.76 2.98 17.09
C LEU A 99 -3.71 4.04 17.66
N HIS A 100 -4.97 3.92 17.28
CA HIS A 100 -6.09 4.68 17.80
C HIS A 100 -7.07 3.75 18.54
N PRO A 101 -7.65 4.16 19.67
CA PRO A 101 -8.57 3.32 20.44
C PRO A 101 -9.81 2.84 19.68
N GLN A 102 -10.28 3.63 18.70
CA GLN A 102 -11.43 3.29 17.84
C GLN A 102 -10.98 2.79 16.45
N GLY A 103 -9.69 2.51 16.29
CA GLY A 103 -9.13 2.05 15.03
C GLY A 103 -9.55 0.63 14.70
N ARG A 104 -9.59 0.31 13.41
CA ARG A 104 -9.78 -1.04 12.89
C ARG A 104 -8.51 -1.46 12.17
N TYR A 105 -7.90 -2.52 12.68
CA TYR A 105 -6.63 -3.04 12.18
C TYR A 105 -6.82 -4.48 11.72
N GLU A 106 -6.22 -4.82 10.59
CA GLU A 106 -6.32 -6.15 10.00
C GLU A 106 -4.96 -6.61 9.51
N VAL A 107 -4.67 -7.91 9.67
CA VAL A 107 -3.55 -8.55 8.97
C VAL A 107 -4.02 -9.01 7.60
N ARG A 108 -3.28 -8.59 6.58
CA ARG A 108 -3.41 -9.09 5.20
C ARG A 108 -2.16 -9.84 4.84
N ALA A 109 -2.31 -11.02 4.25
CA ALA A 109 -1.19 -11.81 3.81
C ALA A 109 -1.43 -12.31 2.38
N ALA A 110 -0.34 -12.48 1.64
CA ALA A 110 -0.36 -12.98 0.28
C ALA A 110 0.91 -13.77 -0.02
N VAL A 111 0.79 -14.74 -0.92
CA VAL A 111 1.93 -15.40 -1.55
C VAL A 111 1.90 -15.09 -3.03
N ARG A 112 3.02 -14.62 -3.57
CA ARG A 112 3.17 -14.21 -4.97
C ARG A 112 4.24 -15.04 -5.66
N ARG A 113 4.12 -15.16 -6.98
CA ARG A 113 5.17 -15.68 -7.86
C ARG A 113 5.30 -14.75 -9.04
N ASN A 114 6.52 -14.28 -9.32
CA ASN A 114 6.80 -13.34 -10.42
C ASN A 114 5.85 -12.13 -10.37
N GLY A 115 5.60 -11.59 -9.17
CA GLY A 115 4.69 -10.47 -8.92
C GLY A 115 3.19 -10.83 -8.95
N ALA A 116 2.77 -11.97 -9.49
CA ALA A 116 1.38 -12.39 -9.54
C ALA A 116 0.94 -13.09 -8.26
N ILE A 117 -0.26 -12.75 -7.76
CA ILE A 117 -0.83 -13.32 -6.53
C ILE A 117 -1.29 -14.76 -6.77
N LEU A 118 -0.86 -15.68 -5.89
CA LEU A 118 -1.24 -17.08 -5.90
C LEU A 118 -2.18 -17.40 -4.74
N LEU A 119 -1.81 -16.95 -3.54
CA LEU A 119 -2.59 -17.12 -2.32
C LEU A 119 -2.85 -15.75 -1.70
N ASP A 120 -4.01 -15.60 -1.09
CA ASP A 120 -4.37 -14.41 -0.31
C ASP A 120 -5.16 -14.79 0.95
N THR A 121 -5.46 -13.79 1.79
CA THR A 121 -6.38 -13.98 2.90
C THR A 121 -7.81 -13.77 2.43
N PRO A 122 -8.69 -14.80 2.45
CA PRO A 122 -10.08 -14.65 2.02
C PRO A 122 -10.96 -14.00 3.11
N GLY A 123 -10.57 -14.11 4.39
CA GLY A 123 -11.29 -13.60 5.57
C GLY A 123 -10.60 -12.42 6.30
N VAL A 124 -11.34 -11.74 7.17
CA VAL A 124 -10.79 -10.69 8.05
C VAL A 124 -10.00 -11.32 9.19
N HIS A 125 -8.79 -10.82 9.43
CA HIS A 125 -7.93 -11.23 10.54
C HIS A 125 -7.67 -10.00 11.42
N PRO A 126 -8.59 -9.68 12.34
CA PRO A 126 -8.54 -8.43 13.08
C PRO A 126 -7.42 -8.44 14.12
N VAL A 127 -6.79 -7.29 14.31
CA VAL A 127 -5.87 -7.04 15.42
C VAL A 127 -6.52 -6.03 16.34
N LEU A 128 -6.70 -6.42 17.60
CA LEU A 128 -7.31 -5.56 18.60
C LEU A 128 -6.24 -4.69 19.27
N PHE A 129 -6.68 -3.53 19.76
CA PHE A 129 -5.79 -2.55 20.42
C PHE A 129 -5.14 -3.11 21.70
N ASP A 130 -5.87 -3.94 22.43
CA ASP A 130 -5.47 -4.49 23.73
C ASP A 130 -4.27 -5.44 23.58
N PRO A 131 -3.18 -5.24 24.36
CA PRO A 131 -1.99 -6.10 24.36
C PRO A 131 -2.25 -7.59 24.47
N ALA A 132 -3.28 -8.01 25.20
CA ALA A 132 -3.62 -9.43 25.37
C ALA A 132 -4.06 -10.12 24.07
N PHE A 133 -4.44 -9.35 23.04
CA PHE A 133 -4.98 -9.83 21.78
C PHE A 133 -4.10 -9.50 20.57
N ARG A 134 -2.78 -9.30 20.79
CA ARG A 134 -1.78 -9.07 19.73
C ARG A 134 -1.17 -10.36 19.19
N HIS A 135 -1.97 -11.42 19.19
CA HIS A 135 -1.68 -12.70 18.57
C HIS A 135 -2.79 -13.01 17.57
N VAL A 136 -2.44 -13.28 16.31
CA VAL A 136 -3.40 -13.52 15.24
C VAL A 136 -2.91 -14.61 14.30
N ASP A 137 -3.66 -15.71 14.23
CA ASP A 137 -3.44 -16.73 13.21
C ASP A 137 -4.15 -16.33 11.91
N VAL A 138 -3.43 -16.45 10.81
CA VAL A 138 -3.87 -16.00 9.48
C VAL A 138 -4.05 -17.19 8.57
N VAL A 139 -5.21 -17.27 7.93
CA VAL A 139 -5.52 -18.34 6.98
C VAL A 139 -5.32 -17.83 5.55
N LEU A 140 -4.44 -18.51 4.80
CA LEU A 140 -4.28 -18.35 3.35
C LEU A 140 -5.16 -19.33 2.58
N ALA A 141 -5.72 -18.85 1.49
CA ALA A 141 -6.44 -19.65 0.50
C ALA A 141 -5.95 -19.33 -0.93
N PRO A 142 -6.13 -20.27 -1.88
CA PRO A 142 -5.83 -20.00 -3.28
C PRO A 142 -6.72 -18.92 -3.88
N VAL A 143 -6.12 -18.01 -4.63
CA VAL A 143 -6.86 -17.08 -5.50
C VAL A 143 -7.42 -17.86 -6.69
N ARG A 144 -8.69 -17.62 -7.01
CA ARG A 144 -9.31 -18.16 -8.22
C ARG A 144 -8.71 -17.45 -9.46
N LEU A 145 -7.82 -18.14 -10.15
CA LEU A 145 -7.14 -17.59 -11.34
C LEU A 145 -7.97 -17.76 -12.60
N HIS A 146 -8.14 -16.66 -13.32
CA HIS A 146 -8.83 -16.54 -14.60
C HIS A 146 -8.00 -15.64 -15.51
N ARG A 147 -8.30 -15.60 -16.82
CA ARG A 147 -7.59 -14.70 -17.75
C ARG A 147 -7.63 -13.24 -17.28
N ALA A 148 -8.71 -12.83 -16.62
CA ALA A 148 -8.91 -11.48 -16.11
C ALA A 148 -7.99 -11.08 -14.96
N ASN A 149 -7.37 -12.01 -14.23
CA ASN A 149 -6.58 -11.71 -13.03
C ASN A 149 -5.28 -12.51 -12.90
N VAL A 150 -4.89 -13.27 -13.92
CA VAL A 150 -3.68 -14.11 -13.89
C VAL A 150 -2.38 -13.31 -13.66
N ALA A 151 -2.38 -12.03 -14.04
CA ALA A 151 -1.27 -11.10 -13.85
C ALA A 151 -1.47 -10.16 -12.65
N ALA A 152 -2.51 -10.34 -11.84
CA ALA A 152 -2.79 -9.46 -10.71
C ALA A 152 -1.76 -9.61 -9.60
N SER A 153 -1.28 -8.52 -9.02
CA SER A 153 -0.38 -8.51 -7.85
C SER A 153 -1.10 -8.26 -6.52
N VAL A 154 -2.37 -7.87 -6.60
CA VAL A 154 -3.26 -7.55 -5.48
C VAL A 154 -4.63 -8.18 -5.74
N PRO A 155 -5.37 -8.57 -4.68
CA PRO A 155 -6.72 -9.11 -4.85
C PRO A 155 -7.66 -8.06 -5.47
N LEU A 156 -8.62 -8.51 -6.28
CA LEU A 156 -9.66 -7.63 -6.83
C LEU A 156 -10.49 -7.00 -5.69
N ARG A 157 -10.90 -7.85 -4.75
CA ARG A 157 -11.63 -7.45 -3.54
C ARG A 157 -10.68 -6.82 -2.54
N GLN A 158 -11.21 -5.92 -1.72
CA GLN A 158 -10.54 -5.23 -0.60
C GLN A 158 -9.34 -4.36 -0.95
N SER A 159 -9.01 -4.24 -2.22
CA SER A 159 -8.07 -3.25 -2.71
C SER A 159 -8.79 -1.91 -2.84
N TYR A 160 -8.09 -0.84 -2.48
CA TYR A 160 -8.55 0.52 -2.75
C TYR A 160 -8.19 0.89 -4.18
N TRP A 161 -9.17 0.87 -5.07
CA TRP A 161 -8.99 1.20 -6.48
C TRP A 161 -9.20 2.69 -6.69
N LYS A 162 -8.11 3.44 -6.79
CA LYS A 162 -8.16 4.86 -7.15
C LYS A 162 -8.39 5.00 -8.65
N LEU A 163 -9.38 5.78 -9.06
CA LEU A 163 -9.66 6.04 -10.46
C LEU A 163 -8.52 6.87 -11.09
N VAL A 164 -8.08 6.43 -12.26
CA VAL A 164 -7.00 7.04 -13.03
C VAL A 164 -7.56 7.76 -14.26
N SER A 165 -8.50 7.13 -14.97
CA SER A 165 -9.14 7.72 -16.14
C SER A 165 -10.51 7.14 -16.42
N ILE A 166 -11.33 7.92 -17.13
CA ILE A 166 -12.61 7.53 -17.70
C ILE A 166 -12.49 7.69 -19.21
N GLU A 167 -12.87 6.67 -19.98
CA GLU A 167 -12.75 6.69 -21.43
C GLU A 167 -13.67 7.77 -22.03
N GLY A 168 -13.16 8.55 -23.00
CA GLY A 168 -13.89 9.64 -23.64
C GLY A 168 -14.06 10.92 -22.81
N GLU A 169 -13.52 10.98 -21.59
CA GLU A 169 -13.57 12.16 -20.72
C GLU A 169 -12.19 12.83 -20.60
N PRO A 170 -12.12 14.14 -20.27
CA PRO A 170 -10.85 14.81 -20.02
C PRO A 170 -10.12 14.21 -18.81
N PRO A 171 -8.79 14.43 -18.68
CA PRO A 171 -8.03 13.99 -17.51
C PRO A 171 -8.68 14.42 -16.20
N LEU A 172 -8.70 13.52 -15.21
CA LEU A 172 -9.27 13.80 -13.90
C LEU A 172 -8.49 14.95 -13.25
N ALA A 173 -9.24 15.97 -12.80
CA ALA A 173 -8.67 17.05 -12.00
C ALA A 173 -8.08 16.50 -10.69
N ALA A 174 -7.10 17.22 -10.14
CA ALA A 174 -6.61 16.93 -8.81
C ALA A 174 -7.78 17.03 -7.81
N PRO A 175 -7.86 16.12 -6.81
CA PRO A 175 -8.87 16.22 -5.76
C PRO A 175 -8.78 17.59 -5.07
N ALA A 176 -9.93 18.16 -4.74
CA ALA A 176 -9.98 19.37 -3.92
C ALA A 176 -9.38 19.08 -2.53
N GLU A 177 -8.91 20.12 -1.85
CA GLU A 177 -8.30 19.98 -0.53
C GLU A 177 -9.25 19.27 0.44
N GLY A 178 -8.76 18.21 1.09
CA GLY A 178 -9.54 17.37 2.01
C GLY A 178 -10.54 16.42 1.36
N GLN A 179 -10.60 16.31 0.03
CA GLN A 179 -11.44 15.33 -0.68
C GLN A 179 -10.58 14.18 -1.22
N PRO A 180 -11.05 12.92 -1.08
CA PRO A 180 -10.35 11.79 -1.68
C PRO A 180 -10.50 11.83 -3.20
N ALA A 181 -9.58 11.18 -3.90
CA ALA A 181 -9.76 10.91 -5.32
C ALA A 181 -10.98 10.00 -5.54
N PRO A 182 -11.61 10.04 -6.73
CA PRO A 182 -12.63 9.05 -7.08
C PRO A 182 -12.07 7.64 -6.95
N HIS A 183 -12.82 6.74 -6.33
CA HIS A 183 -12.33 5.42 -5.98
C HIS A 183 -13.46 4.39 -5.87
N LEU A 184 -13.05 3.12 -5.82
CA LEU A 184 -13.92 1.96 -5.68
C LEU A 184 -13.27 0.94 -4.75
N VAL A 185 -14.06 0.34 -3.86
CA VAL A 185 -13.65 -0.78 -3.01
C VAL A 185 -14.73 -1.86 -3.09
N LEU A 186 -14.36 -3.03 -3.59
CA LEU A 186 -15.21 -4.22 -3.55
C LEU A 186 -15.03 -4.86 -2.17
N GLN A 187 -16.12 -5.01 -1.41
CA GLN A 187 -16.04 -5.62 -0.09
C GLN A 187 -15.61 -7.08 -0.20
N ARG A 188 -14.96 -7.54 0.87
CA ARG A 188 -14.49 -8.93 1.00
C ARG A 188 -15.68 -9.89 0.89
N ASP A 189 -16.63 -9.70 1.81
CA ASP A 189 -17.77 -10.57 2.02
C ASP A 189 -19.02 -9.97 1.37
N GLY A 190 -19.79 -10.84 0.71
CA GLY A 190 -21.00 -10.47 0.02
C GLY A 190 -20.77 -9.82 -1.35
N ASP A 191 -21.77 -9.07 -1.77
CA ASP A 191 -21.91 -8.46 -3.10
C ASP A 191 -21.82 -6.93 -3.04
N ARG A 192 -21.33 -6.34 -1.94
CA ARG A 192 -21.35 -4.88 -1.75
C ARG A 192 -20.05 -4.21 -2.21
N ALA A 193 -20.16 -3.15 -2.98
CA ALA A 193 -19.08 -2.23 -3.27
C ALA A 193 -19.39 -0.84 -2.68
N ILE A 194 -18.34 -0.13 -2.27
CA ILE A 194 -18.41 1.27 -1.84
C ILE A 194 -17.47 2.08 -2.69
N GLY A 195 -17.76 3.36 -2.86
CA GLY A 195 -16.84 4.25 -3.56
C GLY A 195 -17.22 5.70 -3.40
N GLY A 196 -16.32 6.55 -3.86
CA GLY A 196 -16.52 7.99 -3.95
C GLY A 196 -16.27 8.45 -5.37
N ASP A 197 -17.01 9.46 -5.81
CA ASP A 197 -16.80 10.11 -7.12
C ASP A 197 -15.93 11.37 -7.01
N GLY A 198 -15.28 11.55 -5.85
CA GLY A 198 -14.52 12.74 -5.45
C GLY A 198 -15.32 13.68 -4.54
N CYS A 199 -16.63 13.81 -4.78
CA CYS A 199 -17.48 14.74 -4.02
C CYS A 199 -18.65 14.02 -3.32
N ASN A 200 -19.21 12.98 -3.91
CA ASN A 200 -20.29 12.15 -3.42
C ASN A 200 -19.79 10.75 -3.14
N ARG A 201 -20.44 10.09 -2.20
CA ARG A 201 -20.23 8.68 -1.90
C ARG A 201 -21.36 7.87 -2.47
N PHE A 202 -21.07 6.67 -2.93
CA PHE A 202 -22.05 5.73 -3.42
C PHE A 202 -21.84 4.33 -2.83
N VAL A 203 -22.94 3.59 -2.82
CA VAL A 203 -22.97 2.17 -2.50
C VAL A 203 -23.51 1.45 -3.73
N ALA A 204 -22.84 0.38 -4.14
CA ALA A 204 -23.27 -0.47 -5.23
C ALA A 204 -23.32 -1.93 -4.78
N ARG A 205 -24.08 -2.74 -5.51
CA ARG A 205 -23.85 -4.18 -5.56
C ARG A 205 -22.95 -4.52 -6.72
N PHE A 206 -22.22 -5.61 -6.62
CA PHE A 206 -21.44 -6.17 -7.70
C PHE A 206 -21.63 -7.68 -7.79
N ALA A 207 -21.61 -8.19 -9.01
CA ALA A 207 -21.58 -9.61 -9.29
C ALA A 207 -20.30 -9.93 -10.06
N GLU A 208 -19.54 -10.88 -9.54
CA GLU A 208 -18.25 -11.32 -10.08
C GLU A 208 -18.36 -12.81 -10.44
N GLU A 209 -18.09 -13.14 -11.69
CA GLU A 209 -18.07 -14.53 -12.16
C GLU A 209 -16.99 -14.70 -13.23
N GLY A 210 -15.93 -15.42 -12.89
CA GLY A 210 -14.81 -15.61 -13.81
C GLY A 210 -14.10 -14.27 -14.09
N GLY A 211 -14.19 -13.81 -15.34
CA GLY A 211 -13.72 -12.49 -15.76
C GLY A 211 -14.82 -11.45 -15.96
N GLN A 212 -16.07 -11.79 -15.64
CA GLN A 212 -17.19 -10.86 -15.70
C GLN A 212 -17.31 -10.11 -14.39
N LEU A 213 -17.65 -8.84 -14.49
CA LEU A 213 -17.94 -7.98 -13.36
C LEU A 213 -19.06 -7.03 -13.76
N ARG A 214 -20.13 -6.98 -12.98
CA ARG A 214 -21.25 -6.07 -13.19
C ARG A 214 -21.54 -5.31 -11.92
N PHE A 215 -21.98 -4.07 -12.05
CA PHE A 215 -22.35 -3.23 -10.92
C PHE A 215 -23.81 -2.80 -11.01
N GLN A 216 -24.43 -2.66 -9.85
CA GLN A 216 -25.73 -2.03 -9.68
C GLN A 216 -25.59 -0.98 -8.58
N VAL A 217 -25.57 0.31 -8.94
CA VAL A 217 -25.55 1.38 -7.94
C VAL A 217 -26.89 1.36 -7.18
N LEU A 218 -26.82 1.28 -5.85
CA LEU A 218 -27.99 1.23 -4.99
C LEU A 218 -28.38 2.62 -4.50
N ASP A 219 -27.37 3.38 -4.07
CA ASP A 219 -27.56 4.69 -3.45
C ASP A 219 -26.32 5.55 -3.70
N ALA A 220 -26.55 6.86 -3.81
CA ALA A 220 -25.52 7.87 -3.89
C ALA A 220 -25.94 9.11 -3.10
N SER A 221 -25.06 9.53 -2.19
CA SER A 221 -25.25 10.80 -1.48
C SER A 221 -25.22 11.98 -2.46
N VAL A 222 -26.02 13.00 -2.18
CA VAL A 222 -26.06 14.23 -2.98
C VAL A 222 -25.48 15.36 -2.15
N ARG A 223 -24.27 15.82 -2.53
CA ARG A 223 -23.63 17.03 -2.01
C ARG A 223 -23.47 18.05 -3.14
N LEU A 224 -23.47 19.33 -2.78
CA LEU A 224 -23.19 20.40 -3.73
C LEU A 224 -21.70 20.39 -4.07
N CYS A 225 -21.37 20.03 -5.32
CA CYS A 225 -20.00 20.02 -5.81
C CYS A 225 -19.72 21.30 -6.60
N LEU A 226 -19.00 22.24 -6.01
CA LEU A 226 -18.63 23.50 -6.68
C LEU A 226 -17.57 23.29 -7.78
N GLN A 227 -16.84 22.16 -7.75
CA GLN A 227 -15.81 21.78 -8.71
C GLN A 227 -16.03 20.32 -9.12
N GLY A 228 -15.72 19.96 -10.38
CA GLY A 228 -15.66 18.57 -10.83
C GLY A 228 -17.00 17.83 -10.97
N ALA A 229 -18.14 18.52 -10.97
CA ALA A 229 -19.48 17.90 -10.97
C ALA A 229 -19.75 16.93 -12.15
N GLY A 230 -19.10 17.13 -13.30
CA GLY A 230 -19.27 16.27 -14.48
C GLY A 230 -18.57 14.91 -14.38
N ALA A 231 -17.37 14.87 -13.81
CA ALA A 231 -16.55 13.66 -13.74
C ALA A 231 -17.21 12.57 -12.87
N GLY A 232 -17.87 12.97 -11.77
CA GLY A 232 -18.55 12.02 -10.90
C GLY A 232 -19.76 11.35 -11.55
N GLN A 233 -20.55 12.12 -12.32
CA GLN A 233 -21.66 11.57 -13.10
C GLN A 233 -21.17 10.65 -14.23
N ALA A 234 -20.10 11.04 -14.92
CA ALA A 234 -19.48 10.22 -15.96
C ALA A 234 -18.99 8.89 -15.38
N PHE A 235 -18.37 8.91 -14.19
CA PHE A 235 -17.93 7.71 -13.50
C PHE A 235 -19.11 6.77 -13.18
N LEU A 236 -20.19 7.25 -12.56
CA LEU A 236 -21.34 6.41 -12.24
C LEU A 236 -22.04 5.85 -13.48
N ARG A 237 -22.15 6.63 -14.56
CA ARG A 237 -22.68 6.15 -15.85
C ARG A 237 -21.82 5.05 -16.45
N ALA A 238 -20.50 5.23 -16.45
CA ALA A 238 -19.56 4.23 -16.94
C ALA A 238 -19.61 2.95 -16.09
N LEU A 239 -19.70 3.07 -14.76
CA LEU A 239 -19.80 1.93 -13.85
C LEU A 239 -21.02 1.05 -14.15
N GLY A 240 -22.15 1.65 -14.53
CA GLY A 240 -23.37 0.94 -14.93
C GLY A 240 -23.27 0.18 -16.26
N ARG A 241 -22.24 0.43 -17.08
CA ARG A 241 -21.99 -0.26 -18.36
C ARG A 241 -20.96 -1.39 -18.26
N VAL A 242 -20.30 -1.54 -17.11
CA VAL A 242 -19.23 -2.53 -16.94
C VAL A 242 -19.80 -3.95 -17.03
N THR A 243 -19.16 -4.79 -17.85
CA THR A 243 -19.50 -6.21 -17.98
C THR A 243 -18.33 -7.14 -17.68
N SER A 244 -17.10 -6.64 -17.78
CA SER A 244 -15.89 -7.42 -17.55
C SER A 244 -14.77 -6.57 -16.97
N TYR A 245 -13.73 -7.24 -16.47
CA TYR A 245 -12.54 -6.59 -15.93
C TYR A 245 -11.26 -7.26 -16.45
N MET A 246 -10.14 -6.57 -16.24
CA MET A 246 -8.78 -7.08 -16.43
C MET A 246 -7.86 -6.46 -15.37
N GLN A 247 -7.05 -7.29 -14.73
CA GLN A 247 -6.03 -6.88 -13.77
C GLN A 247 -4.64 -7.22 -14.28
N GLU A 248 -3.75 -6.24 -14.19
CA GLU A 248 -2.33 -6.39 -14.50
C GLU A 248 -1.52 -5.67 -13.43
N GLY A 249 -0.75 -6.43 -12.65
CA GLY A 249 -0.05 -5.91 -11.49
C GLY A 249 -1.01 -5.23 -10.52
N ARG A 250 -0.92 -3.90 -10.41
CA ARG A 250 -1.78 -3.06 -9.56
C ARG A 250 -2.80 -2.25 -10.33
N ASP A 251 -2.88 -2.44 -11.64
CA ASP A 251 -3.83 -1.75 -12.50
C ASP A 251 -5.06 -2.61 -12.73
N LEU A 252 -6.22 -1.96 -12.72
CA LEU A 252 -7.53 -2.56 -12.98
C LEU A 252 -8.21 -1.79 -14.10
N MET A 253 -8.58 -2.51 -15.15
CA MET A 253 -9.37 -2.00 -16.26
C MET A 253 -10.76 -2.61 -16.20
N LEU A 254 -11.78 -1.75 -16.17
CA LEU A 254 -13.18 -2.15 -16.34
C LEU A 254 -13.60 -1.88 -17.77
N ARG A 255 -14.35 -2.82 -18.35
CA ARG A 255 -14.68 -2.84 -19.78
C ARG A 255 -16.17 -3.07 -20.01
N ASP A 256 -16.66 -2.59 -21.14
CA ASP A 256 -18.03 -2.79 -21.55
C ASP A 256 -18.25 -4.17 -22.21
N ILE A 257 -19.41 -4.35 -22.84
CA ILE A 257 -19.81 -5.60 -23.51
C ILE A 257 -19.01 -5.89 -24.78
N GLU A 258 -18.42 -4.87 -25.39
CA GLU A 258 -17.57 -4.96 -26.58
C GLU A 258 -16.10 -5.22 -26.20
N LEU A 259 -15.80 -5.30 -24.89
CA LEU A 259 -14.47 -5.42 -24.30
C LEU A 259 -13.60 -4.17 -24.47
N GLU A 260 -14.22 -3.02 -24.73
CA GLU A 260 -13.53 -1.73 -24.79
C GLU A 260 -13.34 -1.14 -23.37
N PRO A 261 -12.23 -0.44 -23.10
CA PRO A 261 -11.97 0.16 -21.79
C PRO A 261 -13.00 1.25 -21.47
N LEU A 262 -13.53 1.23 -20.24
CA LEU A 262 -14.40 2.29 -19.71
C LEU A 262 -13.71 3.08 -18.60
N LEU A 263 -13.10 2.37 -17.66
CA LEU A 263 -12.54 2.94 -16.46
C LEU A 263 -11.20 2.27 -16.17
N ARG A 264 -10.19 3.08 -15.84
CA ARG A 264 -8.89 2.59 -15.38
C ARG A 264 -8.68 3.00 -13.95
N PHE A 265 -8.22 2.06 -13.14
CA PHE A 265 -7.92 2.24 -11.74
C PHE A 265 -6.51 1.74 -11.42
N ARG A 266 -5.96 2.24 -10.32
CA ARG A 266 -4.72 1.75 -9.71
C ARG A 266 -4.94 1.48 -8.23
N ALA A 267 -4.53 0.30 -7.77
CA ALA A 267 -4.61 -0.07 -6.37
C ALA A 267 -3.64 0.78 -5.54
N GLN A 268 -4.15 1.47 -4.52
CA GLN A 268 -3.38 2.33 -3.64
C GLN A 268 -3.35 1.81 -2.19
N GLU A 269 -2.20 1.95 -1.55
CA GLU A 269 -2.00 1.82 -0.10
C GLU A 269 -1.05 2.94 0.35
N TRP A 270 -1.12 3.36 1.60
CA TRP A 270 -0.23 4.35 2.23
C TRP A 270 0.65 3.68 3.29
N GLY A 271 1.62 4.42 3.82
CA GLY A 271 2.49 3.92 4.90
C GLY A 271 3.70 3.15 4.39
N GLU A 272 4.04 2.05 5.05
CA GLU A 272 5.23 1.26 4.71
C GLU A 272 5.12 0.62 3.31
N ARG A 273 6.04 1.01 2.43
CA ARG A 273 6.06 0.58 1.02
C ARG A 273 6.42 -0.89 0.91
N ARG A 274 6.01 -1.50 -0.21
CA ARG A 274 6.39 -2.88 -0.54
C ARG A 274 7.81 -2.87 -1.14
N ILE A 275 8.69 -3.74 -0.67
CA ILE A 275 10.11 -3.73 -1.08
C ILE A 275 10.28 -4.08 -2.57
N ASP A 276 9.34 -4.82 -3.16
CA ASP A 276 9.30 -5.14 -4.60
C ASP A 276 9.17 -3.87 -5.49
N GLU A 277 8.84 -2.72 -4.91
CA GLU A 277 8.70 -1.44 -5.62
C GLU A 277 10.05 -0.71 -5.84
N ASP A 278 11.15 -1.23 -5.28
CA ASP A 278 12.49 -0.67 -5.44
C ASP A 278 13.31 -1.33 -6.56
N GLU A 279 12.75 -2.28 -7.31
CA GLU A 279 13.41 -2.79 -8.52
C GLU A 279 13.27 -1.73 -9.64
N PRO A 280 14.36 -1.06 -10.05
CA PRO A 280 14.29 -0.08 -11.13
C PRO A 280 13.78 -0.78 -12.39
N PRO A 281 13.01 -0.09 -13.27
CA PRO A 281 12.60 -0.67 -14.54
C PRO A 281 13.85 -1.19 -15.22
N MET A 282 13.89 -2.50 -15.48
CA MET A 282 14.94 -3.11 -16.29
C MET A 282 15.01 -2.32 -17.59
N LEU A 283 16.07 -1.53 -17.74
CA LEU A 283 16.36 -0.88 -18.99
C LEU A 283 16.48 -1.98 -20.05
N PRO A 284 15.81 -1.86 -21.21
CA PRO A 284 16.02 -2.80 -22.29
C PRO A 284 17.52 -2.83 -22.60
N GLN A 285 18.12 -4.03 -22.54
CA GLN A 285 19.47 -4.26 -23.07
C GLN A 285 19.47 -4.14 -24.59
#